data_AF-A0AAT9HAN8-F1
#
_entry.id   AF-A0AAT9HAN8-F1
#
_cell.length_a   1.000
_cell.length_b   1.000
_cell.length_c   1.000
_cell.angle_alpha   90.00
_cell.angle_beta   90.00
_cell.angle_gamma   90.00
#
_symmetry.space_group_name_H-M   'P 1'
#
loop_
_entity.id
_entity.type
_entity.pdbx_description
1 polymer ?
#
loop_
_entity_poly.entity_id
_entity_poly.type
_entity_poly.pdbx_seq_one_letter_code
_entity_poly.pdbx_strand_id
1 'polypeptide(L)'
;MGPKTTKVYETLRERLAAGKYAPGDKLPSERTLVEELGIGRTALRQVLARLVAEGSLEVRGRSSYRVPGAVSVERPEGVEPWRIHGERDLYDNRWVKLQLWDVEPPGMKSFEHHVVRLHHVAVTAVLDDQDRVLMMWRYRFVPQQFGWELPGASSTPARSRRPRHCGRWLKRPVGGRRRWNTS
;
A
#
# COMPACT_ATOMS: atom_id res chain seq x y z
N MET A 1 7.86 -13.60 21.16
CA MET A 1 6.83 -14.44 20.49
C MET A 1 7.47 -15.78 20.17
N GLY A 2 6.81 -16.90 20.43
CA GLY A 2 7.32 -18.21 20.00
C GLY A 2 7.12 -18.42 18.48
N PRO A 3 7.87 -19.34 17.84
CA PRO A 3 7.84 -19.54 16.39
C PRO A 3 6.44 -19.90 15.85
N LYS A 4 5.63 -20.62 16.64
CA LYS A 4 4.24 -20.94 16.30
C LYS A 4 3.33 -19.69 16.27
N THR A 5 3.56 -18.74 17.18
CA THR A 5 2.80 -17.49 17.27
C THR A 5 3.11 -16.56 16.09
N THR A 6 4.37 -16.52 15.64
CA THR A 6 4.79 -15.76 14.46
C THR A 6 4.13 -16.29 13.19
N LYS A 7 4.09 -17.62 13.00
CA LYS A 7 3.43 -18.23 11.84
C LYS A 7 1.95 -17.90 11.75
N VAL A 8 1.26 -17.88 12.89
CA VAL A 8 -0.17 -17.51 12.97
C VAL A 8 -0.37 -16.02 12.65
N TYR A 9 0.52 -15.15 13.12
CA TYR A 9 0.50 -13.73 12.76
C TYR A 9 0.62 -13.52 11.25
N GLU A 10 1.62 -14.14 10.60
CA GLU A 10 1.79 -14.04 9.14
C GLU A 10 0.57 -14.58 8.39
N THR A 11 0.02 -15.72 8.83
CA THR A 11 -1.17 -16.31 8.21
C THR A 11 -2.38 -15.38 8.27
N LEU A 12 -2.62 -14.72 9.41
CA LEU A 12 -3.73 -13.78 9.56
C LEU A 12 -3.49 -12.50 8.75
N ARG A 13 -2.25 -12.00 8.73
CA ARG A 13 -1.86 -10.84 7.92
C ARG A 13 -2.07 -11.09 6.42
N GLU A 14 -1.66 -12.25 5.92
CA GLU A 14 -1.88 -12.64 4.52
C GLU A 14 -3.36 -12.75 4.18
N ARG A 15 -4.19 -13.33 5.07
CA ARG A 15 -5.64 -13.43 4.86
C ARG A 15 -6.32 -12.06 4.79
N LEU A 16 -5.88 -11.11 5.63
CA LEU A 16 -6.35 -9.72 5.59
C LEU A 16 -5.92 -9.03 4.29
N ALA A 17 -4.66 -9.19 3.88
CA ALA A 17 -4.14 -8.62 2.63
C ALA A 17 -4.78 -9.22 1.37
N ALA A 18 -5.15 -10.51 1.40
CA ALA A 18 -5.85 -11.19 0.32
C ALA A 18 -7.34 -10.83 0.22
N GLY A 19 -7.87 -9.98 1.10
CA GLY A 19 -9.27 -9.56 1.08
C GLY A 19 -10.26 -10.64 1.50
N LYS A 20 -9.82 -11.68 2.25
CA LYS A 20 -10.72 -12.71 2.79
C LYS A 20 -11.78 -12.13 3.73
N TYR A 21 -11.49 -10.98 4.32
CA TYR A 21 -12.39 -10.18 5.14
C TYR A 21 -12.47 -8.79 4.53
N ALA A 22 -13.67 -8.31 4.19
CA ALA A 22 -13.87 -6.98 3.66
C ALA A 22 -13.67 -5.93 4.75
N PRO A 23 -13.34 -4.67 4.39
CA PRO A 23 -13.30 -3.58 5.35
C PRO A 23 -14.63 -3.45 6.10
N GLY A 24 -14.61 -3.47 7.44
CA GLY A 24 -15.79 -3.49 8.30
C GLY A 24 -16.26 -4.89 8.73
N ASP A 25 -15.76 -5.96 8.12
CA ASP A 25 -16.13 -7.33 8.48
C ASP A 25 -15.66 -7.71 9.89
N LYS A 26 -16.50 -8.52 10.54
CA LYS A 26 -16.19 -9.09 11.85
C LYS A 26 -15.32 -10.33 11.68
N LEU A 27 -14.20 -10.36 12.41
CA LEU A 27 -13.41 -11.57 12.49
C LEU A 27 -14.18 -12.67 13.23
N PRO A 28 -13.91 -13.95 12.90
CA PRO A 28 -14.40 -15.08 13.70
C PRO A 28 -14.01 -14.92 15.18
N SER A 29 -14.80 -15.51 16.07
CA SER A 29 -14.56 -15.41 17.51
C SER A 29 -13.17 -15.94 17.91
N GLU A 30 -12.59 -15.44 19.01
CA GLU A 30 -11.30 -15.94 19.53
C GLU A 30 -11.30 -17.47 19.69
N ARG A 31 -12.44 -18.04 20.09
CA ARG A 31 -12.60 -19.49 20.24
C ARG A 31 -12.48 -20.22 18.89
N THR A 32 -13.17 -19.72 17.86
CA THR A 32 -13.11 -20.28 16.51
C THR A 32 -11.69 -20.17 15.94
N LEU A 33 -11.02 -19.04 16.15
CA LEU A 33 -9.64 -18.84 15.69
C LEU A 33 -8.63 -19.72 16.43
N VAL A 34 -8.83 -19.99 17.72
CA VAL A 34 -8.01 -20.93 18.51
C VAL A 34 -8.15 -22.36 17.97
N GLU A 35 -9.35 -22.78 17.64
CA GLU A 35 -9.63 -24.10 17.07
C GLU A 35 -9.04 -24.22 15.65
N GLU A 36 -9.23 -23.22 14.79
CA GLU A 36 -8.73 -23.22 13.40
C GLU A 36 -7.20 -23.14 13.32
N LEU A 37 -6.56 -22.34 14.18
CA LEU A 37 -5.12 -22.05 14.12
C LEU A 37 -4.30 -22.90 15.09
N GLY A 38 -4.98 -23.71 15.92
CA GLY A 38 -4.37 -24.66 16.86
C GLY A 38 -3.41 -24.01 17.87
N ILE A 39 -3.72 -22.80 18.34
CA ILE A 39 -2.88 -22.01 19.24
C ILE A 39 -3.61 -21.65 20.55
N GLY A 40 -2.88 -21.53 21.66
CA GLY A 40 -3.47 -21.13 22.95
C GLY A 40 -4.04 -19.71 22.91
N ARG A 41 -5.11 -19.47 23.68
CA ARG A 41 -5.84 -18.17 23.75
C ARG A 41 -4.93 -16.97 24.02
N THR A 42 -4.00 -17.11 24.97
CA THR A 42 -3.06 -16.04 25.33
C THR A 42 -2.16 -15.64 24.15
N ALA A 43 -1.69 -16.62 23.38
CA ALA A 43 -0.85 -16.37 22.22
C ALA A 43 -1.66 -15.81 21.04
N LEU A 44 -2.92 -16.24 20.84
CA LEU A 44 -3.81 -15.61 19.87
C LEU A 44 -4.07 -14.13 20.22
N ARG A 45 -4.32 -13.81 21.49
CA ARG A 45 -4.51 -12.42 21.94
C ARG A 45 -3.30 -11.54 21.68
N GLN A 46 -2.08 -12.07 21.85
CA GLN A 46 -0.87 -11.33 21.49
C GLN A 46 -0.78 -11.03 19.99
N VAL A 47 -1.17 -11.99 19.13
CA VAL A 47 -1.23 -11.78 17.68
C VAL A 47 -2.29 -10.72 17.31
N LEU A 48 -3.50 -10.84 17.86
CA LEU A 48 -4.59 -9.91 17.59
C LEU A 48 -4.27 -8.50 18.11
N ALA A 49 -3.70 -8.37 19.30
CA ALA A 49 -3.26 -7.09 19.85
C ALA A 49 -2.20 -6.42 18.97
N ARG A 50 -1.28 -7.22 18.40
CA ARG A 50 -0.28 -6.70 17.45
C ARG A 50 -0.92 -6.22 16.16
N LEU A 51 -1.83 -6.98 15.57
CA LEU A 51 -2.56 -6.57 14.35
C LEU A 51 -3.40 -5.30 14.58
N VAL A 52 -3.91 -5.11 15.81
CA VAL A 52 -4.60 -3.87 16.21
C VAL A 52 -3.62 -2.70 16.33
N ALA A 53 -2.45 -2.91 16.96
CA ALA A 53 -1.42 -1.87 17.06
C ALA A 53 -0.89 -1.43 15.68
N GLU A 54 -0.89 -2.33 14.70
CA GLU A 54 -0.50 -2.07 13.30
C GLU A 54 -1.63 -1.45 12.47
N GLY A 55 -2.82 -1.24 13.05
CA GLY A 55 -3.99 -0.68 12.35
C GLY A 55 -4.59 -1.61 11.30
N SER A 56 -4.23 -2.90 11.29
CA SER A 56 -4.81 -3.91 10.39
C SER A 56 -6.13 -4.47 10.92
N LEU A 57 -6.39 -4.31 12.22
CA LEU A 57 -7.64 -4.66 12.91
C LEU A 57 -8.04 -3.53 13.86
N GLU A 58 -9.34 -3.40 14.11
CA GLU A 58 -9.89 -2.55 15.16
C GLU A 58 -10.65 -3.38 16.19
N VAL A 59 -10.71 -2.90 17.44
CA VAL A 59 -11.45 -3.54 18.52
C VAL A 59 -12.73 -2.76 18.78
N ARG A 60 -13.88 -3.41 18.64
CA ARG A 60 -15.17 -2.90 19.12
C ARG A 60 -15.60 -3.68 20.37
N GLY A 61 -15.67 -3.00 21.52
CA GLY A 61 -16.06 -3.61 22.79
C GLY A 61 -15.00 -4.57 23.36
N ARG A 62 -15.40 -5.52 24.23
CA ARG A 62 -14.46 -6.34 25.00
C ARG A 62 -13.70 -7.43 24.20
N SER A 63 -14.24 -7.91 23.08
CA SER A 63 -13.65 -9.05 22.34
C SER A 63 -14.13 -9.17 20.89
N SER A 64 -14.52 -8.07 20.25
CA SER A 64 -14.89 -8.10 18.83
C SER A 64 -13.82 -7.39 18.00
N TYR A 65 -13.17 -8.16 17.12
CA TYR A 65 -12.18 -7.65 16.18
C TYR A 65 -12.85 -7.45 14.82
N ARG A 66 -12.58 -6.32 14.18
CA ARG A 66 -13.04 -6.02 12.82
C ARG A 66 -11.88 -5.56 11.96
N VAL A 67 -11.98 -5.79 10.67
CA VAL A 67 -11.13 -5.07 9.71
C VAL A 67 -11.57 -3.61 9.76
N PRO A 68 -10.65 -2.63 9.89
CA PRO A 68 -11.02 -1.23 9.85
C PRO A 68 -11.88 -0.98 8.61
N GLY A 69 -13.00 -0.28 8.80
CA GLY A 69 -13.78 0.19 7.66
C GLY A 69 -12.83 0.93 6.73
N ALA A 70 -12.95 0.70 5.41
CA ALA A 70 -12.34 1.60 4.46
C ALA A 70 -12.78 3.00 4.87
N VAL A 71 -11.86 3.96 4.92
CA VAL A 71 -12.23 5.34 5.13
C VAL A 71 -13.12 5.71 3.93
N SER A 72 -14.41 5.48 4.08
CA SER A 72 -15.43 6.07 3.24
C SER A 72 -15.34 7.54 3.58
N VAL A 73 -14.65 8.29 2.74
CA VAL A 73 -14.86 9.74 2.71
C VAL A 73 -16.32 9.87 2.31
N GLU A 74 -17.21 10.03 3.31
CA GLU A 74 -18.60 10.40 3.05
C GLU A 74 -18.54 11.62 2.17
N ARG A 75 -19.10 11.51 0.96
CA ARG A 75 -19.12 12.62 0.01
C ARG A 75 -19.85 13.76 0.72
N PRO A 76 -19.21 14.93 0.93
CA PRO A 76 -19.89 16.04 1.58
C PRO A 76 -21.21 16.32 0.86
N GLU A 77 -22.30 16.43 1.64
CA GLU A 77 -23.63 16.73 1.11
C GLU A 77 -23.60 18.05 0.33
N GLY A 78 -24.23 18.09 -0.85
CA GLY A 78 -24.26 19.26 -1.72
C GLY A 78 -23.09 19.41 -2.69
N VAL A 79 -22.11 18.50 -2.70
CA VAL A 79 -21.07 18.47 -3.75
C VAL A 79 -21.47 17.52 -4.87
N GLU A 80 -21.98 18.10 -5.96
CA GLU A 80 -22.23 17.37 -7.20
C GLU A 80 -20.90 16.96 -7.87
N PRO A 81 -20.81 15.76 -8.47
CA PRO A 81 -19.61 15.37 -9.19
C PRO A 81 -19.47 16.18 -10.48
N TRP A 82 -18.26 16.25 -11.02
CA TRP A 82 -18.05 16.85 -12.33
C TRP A 82 -18.75 15.98 -13.38
N ARG A 83 -19.48 16.63 -14.30
CA ARG A 83 -20.07 15.94 -15.44
C ARG A 83 -19.00 15.76 -16.52
N ILE A 84 -18.93 14.58 -17.11
CA ILE A 84 -18.01 14.25 -18.21
C ILE A 84 -18.84 14.18 -19.49
N HIS A 85 -18.51 15.01 -20.46
CA HIS A 85 -19.22 15.10 -21.75
C HIS A 85 -18.57 14.22 -22.82
N GLY A 86 -17.26 13.98 -22.72
CA GLY A 86 -16.55 13.09 -23.62
C GLY A 86 -15.06 12.98 -23.29
N GLU A 87 -14.42 12.00 -23.91
CA GLU A 87 -12.97 11.81 -23.83
C GLU A 87 -12.37 11.55 -25.21
N ARG A 88 -11.12 12.00 -25.42
CA ARG A 88 -10.34 11.77 -26.63
C ARG A 88 -8.90 11.41 -26.27
N ASP A 89 -8.38 10.35 -26.86
CA ASP A 89 -6.98 9.97 -26.69
C ASP A 89 -6.07 10.90 -27.50
N LEU A 90 -5.05 11.46 -26.85
CA LEU A 90 -3.99 12.24 -27.51
C LEU A 90 -2.74 11.42 -27.72
N TYR A 91 -2.46 10.49 -26.79
CA TYR A 91 -1.29 9.64 -26.82
C TYR A 91 -1.53 8.39 -25.98
N ASP A 92 -1.16 7.22 -26.50
CA ASP A 92 -1.28 5.96 -25.78
C ASP A 92 -0.04 5.10 -26.03
N ASN A 93 0.62 4.67 -24.96
CA ASN A 93 1.71 3.71 -25.01
C ASN A 93 1.73 2.83 -23.75
N ARG A 94 2.64 1.85 -23.72
CA ARG A 94 2.75 0.87 -22.61
C ARG A 94 3.13 1.45 -21.24
N TRP A 95 3.37 2.74 -21.11
CA TRP A 95 3.80 3.40 -19.87
C TRP A 95 2.89 4.58 -19.47
N VAL A 96 2.38 5.31 -20.46
CA VAL A 96 1.67 6.58 -20.29
C VAL A 96 0.51 6.63 -21.29
N LYS A 97 -0.67 6.98 -20.78
CA LYS A 97 -1.82 7.38 -21.60
C LYS A 97 -2.18 8.82 -21.28
N LEU A 98 -2.24 9.66 -22.30
CA LEU A 98 -2.65 11.06 -22.22
C LEU A 98 -3.97 11.23 -22.98
N GLN A 99 -4.97 11.74 -22.28
CA GLN A 99 -6.32 11.97 -22.81
C GLN A 99 -6.72 13.43 -22.59
N LEU A 100 -7.65 13.89 -23.42
CA LEU A 100 -8.34 15.17 -23.28
C LEU A 100 -9.80 14.89 -22.97
N TRP A 101 -10.26 15.35 -21.80
CA TRP A 101 -11.61 15.10 -21.28
C TRP A 101 -12.39 16.41 -21.29
N ASP A 102 -13.57 16.43 -21.90
CA ASP A 102 -14.50 17.54 -21.79
C ASP A 102 -15.31 17.38 -20.48
N VAL A 103 -15.09 18.29 -19.54
CA VAL A 103 -15.62 18.20 -18.18
C VAL A 103 -16.31 19.50 -17.77
N GLU A 104 -17.39 19.36 -17.00
CA GLU A 104 -18.18 20.46 -16.46
C GLU A 104 -18.28 20.32 -14.93
N PRO A 105 -17.47 21.07 -14.17
CA PRO A 105 -17.65 21.19 -12.73
C PRO A 105 -18.97 21.89 -12.39
N PRO A 106 -19.58 21.61 -11.22
CA PRO A 106 -20.79 22.28 -10.79
C PRO A 106 -20.63 23.81 -10.76
N GLY A 107 -21.52 24.53 -11.44
CA GLY A 107 -21.52 26.00 -11.48
C GLY A 107 -20.44 26.64 -12.36
N MET A 108 -19.68 25.85 -13.12
CA MET A 108 -18.68 26.34 -14.08
C MET A 108 -19.05 25.91 -15.51
N LYS A 109 -18.53 26.64 -16.51
CA LYS A 109 -18.64 26.22 -17.92
C LYS A 109 -17.81 24.97 -18.16
N SER A 110 -18.22 24.16 -19.14
CA SER A 110 -17.42 23.02 -19.58
C SER A 110 -16.08 23.47 -20.19
N PHE A 111 -15.06 22.64 -20.03
CA PHE A 111 -13.74 22.85 -20.62
C PHE A 111 -13.00 21.54 -20.85
N GLU A 112 -12.01 21.61 -21.73
CA GLU A 112 -11.10 20.52 -22.08
C GLU A 112 -9.97 20.39 -21.04
N HIS A 113 -9.88 19.24 -20.35
CA HIS A 113 -8.89 18.93 -19.31
C HIS A 113 -7.97 17.77 -19.69
N HIS A 114 -6.65 17.93 -19.45
CA HIS A 114 -5.66 16.89 -19.73
C HIS A 114 -5.61 15.86 -18.61
N VAL A 115 -5.77 14.59 -18.95
CA VAL A 115 -5.71 13.46 -18.01
C VAL A 115 -4.51 12.59 -18.36
N VAL A 116 -3.56 12.46 -17.43
CA VAL A 116 -2.39 11.59 -17.54
C VAL A 116 -2.60 10.34 -16.69
N ARG A 117 -2.64 9.17 -17.31
CA ARG A 117 -2.66 7.88 -16.63
C ARG A 117 -1.28 7.24 -16.73
N LEU A 118 -0.70 6.93 -15.58
CA LEU A 118 0.59 6.23 -15.46
C LEU A 118 0.32 4.78 -15.04
N HIS A 119 0.99 3.82 -15.68
CA HIS A 119 0.88 2.42 -15.26
C HIS A 119 1.53 2.19 -13.88
N HIS A 120 0.83 1.46 -13.00
CA HIS A 120 1.21 1.30 -11.59
C HIS A 120 2.62 0.72 -11.42
N VAL A 121 3.43 1.39 -10.62
CA VAL A 121 4.74 0.90 -10.16
C VAL A 121 4.56 0.35 -8.74
N ALA A 122 5.01 -0.88 -8.52
CA ALA A 122 5.17 -1.43 -7.19
C ALA A 122 6.56 -1.07 -6.65
N VAL A 123 6.62 -0.60 -5.41
CA VAL A 123 7.88 -0.33 -4.70
C VAL A 123 7.97 -1.26 -3.50
N THR A 124 9.13 -1.85 -3.26
CA THR A 124 9.35 -2.80 -2.17
C THR A 124 10.41 -2.27 -1.21
N ALA A 125 10.06 -2.15 0.07
CA ALA A 125 11.02 -1.95 1.15
C ALA A 125 11.38 -3.33 1.75
N VAL A 126 12.60 -3.78 1.51
CA VAL A 126 13.13 -5.00 2.14
C VAL A 126 13.88 -4.58 3.40
N LEU A 127 13.57 -5.21 4.53
CA LEU A 127 14.22 -5.00 5.82
C LEU A 127 15.08 -6.21 6.19
N ASP A 128 16.17 -5.98 6.92
CA ASP A 128 16.92 -7.04 7.60
C ASP A 128 16.66 -7.05 9.11
N ASP A 129 17.26 -8.01 9.82
CA ASP A 129 17.12 -8.16 11.29
C ASP A 129 17.67 -6.96 12.10
N GLN A 130 18.30 -6.00 11.43
CA GLN A 130 18.84 -4.77 12.03
C GLN A 130 18.02 -3.52 11.64
N ASP A 131 16.81 -3.69 11.12
CA ASP A 131 15.92 -2.61 10.65
C ASP A 131 16.54 -1.73 9.55
N ARG A 132 17.45 -2.29 8.73
CA ARG A 132 18.05 -1.59 7.58
C ARG A 132 17.24 -1.86 6.33
N VAL A 133 17.14 -0.87 5.45
CA VAL A 133 16.41 -0.98 4.19
C VAL A 133 17.37 -1.22 3.04
N LEU A 134 17.03 -2.16 2.16
CA LEU A 134 17.75 -2.37 0.91
C LEU A 134 17.51 -1.18 -0.04
N MET A 135 18.59 -0.55 -0.50
CA MET A 135 18.52 0.51 -1.51
C MET A 135 19.38 0.17 -2.73
N MET A 136 19.00 0.74 -3.87
CA MET A 136 19.71 0.64 -5.15
C MET A 136 20.35 1.98 -5.51
N TRP A 137 21.61 1.98 -5.93
CA TRP A 137 22.26 3.15 -6.53
C TRP A 137 21.91 3.19 -8.01
N ARG A 138 21.05 4.13 -8.43
CA ARG A 138 20.52 4.18 -9.80
C ARG A 138 20.77 5.55 -10.42
N TYR A 139 21.13 5.52 -11.70
CA TYR A 139 21.15 6.72 -12.52
C TYR A 139 19.73 7.06 -12.99
N ARG A 140 19.32 8.30 -12.82
CA ARG A 140 18.07 8.86 -13.33
C ARG A 140 18.38 9.76 -14.51
N PHE A 141 17.97 9.34 -15.71
CA PHE A 141 18.30 10.04 -16.94
C PHE A 141 17.63 11.42 -17.07
N VAL A 142 16.39 11.60 -16.57
CA VAL A 142 15.67 12.89 -16.64
C VAL A 142 16.41 13.99 -15.85
N PRO A 143 16.69 13.82 -14.55
CA PRO A 143 17.49 14.78 -13.80
C PRO A 143 19.01 14.60 -13.96
N GLN A 144 19.47 13.66 -14.78
CA GLN A 144 20.89 13.34 -15.04
C GLN A 144 21.76 13.14 -13.79
N GLN A 145 21.21 12.53 -12.74
CA GLN A 145 21.91 12.34 -11.47
C GLN A 145 21.82 10.90 -10.98
N PHE A 146 22.80 10.50 -10.19
CA PHE A 146 22.72 9.27 -9.39
C PHE A 146 21.98 9.53 -8.07
N GLY A 147 21.24 8.53 -7.61
CA GLY A 147 20.55 8.59 -6.33
C GLY A 147 20.30 7.21 -5.75
N TRP A 148 20.07 7.19 -4.43
CA TRP A 148 19.61 6.00 -3.73
C TRP A 148 18.09 5.86 -3.87
N GLU A 149 17.63 4.70 -4.30
CA GLU A 149 16.22 4.43 -4.54
C GLU A 149 15.79 3.11 -3.92
N LEU A 150 14.52 3.02 -3.53
CA LEU A 150 13.93 1.74 -3.19
C LEU A 150 13.80 0.87 -4.44
N PRO A 151 14.02 -0.45 -4.34
CA PRO A 151 13.69 -1.37 -5.42
C PRO A 151 12.23 -1.20 -5.85
N GLY A 152 12.02 -1.00 -7.14
CA GLY A 152 10.68 -0.91 -7.72
C GLY A 152 10.59 -1.70 -9.02
N ALA A 153 9.40 -2.22 -9.29
CA ALA A 153 9.05 -2.92 -10.51
C ALA A 153 7.80 -2.29 -11.12
N SER A 154 7.80 -2.08 -12.44
CA SER A 154 6.54 -1.87 -13.14
C SER A 154 5.70 -3.13 -12.99
N SER A 155 4.42 -2.98 -12.65
CA SER A 155 3.49 -4.12 -12.57
C SER A 155 3.23 -4.66 -13.99
N THR A 156 4.17 -5.45 -14.50
CA THR A 156 3.94 -6.35 -15.62
C THR A 156 3.62 -7.71 -15.00
N PRO A 157 2.47 -8.36 -15.29
CA PRO A 157 2.21 -9.69 -14.77
C PRO A 157 3.37 -10.62 -15.16
N ALA A 158 3.86 -11.33 -14.15
CA ALA A 158 5.22 -11.86 -14.09
C ALA A 158 5.60 -12.76 -15.27
N ARG A 159 6.81 -12.55 -15.82
CA ARG A 159 7.63 -13.65 -16.33
C ARG A 159 8.96 -13.65 -15.57
N SER A 160 9.15 -14.68 -14.78
CA SER A 160 10.29 -14.88 -13.88
C SER A 160 11.62 -14.82 -14.64
N ARG A 161 12.45 -13.84 -14.30
CA ARG A 161 13.90 -13.89 -14.54
C ARG A 161 14.59 -13.34 -13.31
N ARG A 162 15.49 -14.13 -12.72
CA ARG A 162 16.28 -13.74 -11.55
C ARG A 162 17.13 -12.50 -11.89
N PRO A 163 16.97 -11.38 -11.19
CA PRO A 163 17.85 -10.23 -11.39
C PRO A 163 19.19 -10.44 -10.68
N ARG A 164 20.29 -10.14 -11.36
CA ARG A 164 21.62 -9.97 -10.73
C ARG A 164 21.65 -8.56 -10.15
N HIS A 165 21.88 -8.41 -8.84
CA HIS A 165 21.84 -7.10 -8.16
C HIS A 165 23.16 -6.78 -7.46
N CYS A 166 23.69 -5.58 -7.71
CA CYS A 166 24.53 -4.84 -6.77
C CYS A 166 23.61 -3.98 -5.91
N GLY A 167 23.31 -4.40 -4.68
CA GLY A 167 22.49 -3.67 -3.71
C GLY A 167 23.23 -3.46 -2.39
N ARG A 168 22.93 -2.36 -1.68
CA ARG A 168 23.54 -2.05 -0.37
C ARG A 168 22.44 -1.79 0.66
N TRP A 169 22.60 -2.33 1.87
CA TRP A 169 21.74 -2.08 3.01
C TRP A 169 22.08 -0.73 3.66
N LEU A 170 21.09 0.14 3.86
CA LEU A 170 21.23 1.43 4.53
C LEU A 170 20.31 1.48 5.75
N LYS A 171 20.81 2.02 6.88
CA LYS A 171 19.99 2.18 8.09
C LYS A 171 18.81 3.12 7.82
N ARG A 172 17.62 2.81 8.35
CA ARG A 172 16.47 3.72 8.33
C ARG A 172 16.87 5.08 8.92
N PRO A 173 16.64 6.21 8.23
CA PRO A 173 16.72 7.50 8.88
C PRO A 173 15.52 7.65 9.83
N VAL A 174 15.77 7.47 11.12
CA VAL A 174 14.86 7.90 12.18
C VAL A 174 14.99 9.43 12.28
N GLY A 175 13.83 10.11 12.39
CA GLY A 175 13.64 11.55 12.27
C GLY A 175 14.81 12.45 12.65
N GLY A 176 15.16 13.35 11.72
CA GLY A 176 16.08 14.45 11.94
C GLY A 176 16.27 15.22 10.65
N ARG A 177 15.86 16.50 10.64
CA ARG A 177 16.08 17.42 9.49
C ARG A 177 17.56 17.39 9.13
N ARG A 178 17.90 16.90 7.93
CA ARG A 178 19.22 17.15 7.35
C ARG A 178 19.04 18.08 6.16
N ARG A 179 19.64 19.26 6.33
CA ARG A 179 19.85 20.28 5.32
C ARG A 179 20.76 19.68 4.25
N TRP A 180 20.29 19.61 3.01
CA TRP A 180 21.11 19.20 1.88
C TRP A 180 21.98 20.38 1.48
N ASN A 181 23.29 20.29 1.73
CA ASN A 181 24.27 21.13 1.05
C ASN A 181 24.71 20.41 -0.23
N THR A 182 24.53 21.09 -1.35
CA THR A 182 25.16 20.80 -2.63
C THR A 182 26.59 21.30 -2.60
N SER A 183 27.52 20.51 -3.12
CA SER A 183 28.80 20.98 -3.65
C SER A 183 28.97 20.37 -5.03
#